data_AF-A0A6B0SPN6-F1
#
_entry.id   AF-A0A6B0SPN6-F1
#
_cell.length_a   1.000
_cell.length_b   1.000
_cell.length_c   1.000
_cell.angle_alpha   90.00
_cell.angle_beta   90.00
_cell.angle_gamma   90.00
#
_symmetry.space_group_name_H-M   'P 1'
#
loop_
_entity.id
_entity.type
_entity.pdbx_description
1 polymer ?
#
loop_
_entity_poly.entity_id
_entity_poly.type
_entity_poly.pdbx_seq_one_letter_code
_entity_poly.pdbx_strand_id
1 'polypeptide(L)'
;MRYDEAANFLLDLRRYRPKPGTDSTADLLASLGDPHEGPRYVQVAGSNGKGSTARLLEATLREAGLEVGLYTSPHFDDVRERVRVDGRMLSKADLTEFVEAVRPRVNERAADGNAPTYFEVVTAMALWQFGREDVDVAVLEVGIGGRYDATSVVDPVASAVTSVTLEHTGVLGDTIEEIARDKAHVAPDDGPLVTATVGEALTAVRDQAGDVVTIGDTADSDVQVAYQGRTNHTEAVVSLAGDDWAVDAQIPLLGAFQAENAGIAATLARQVAAVDEATLARGLRKAYWPGRFEVMGTDPLVVLDGAHNTGACEALADTLDEFDYDDLHLVFGAMHDK
;
A
#
# COMPACT_ATOMS: atom_id res chain seq x y z
N MET A 1 -8.13 -24.27 17.56
CA MET A 1 -8.24 -24.53 16.10
C MET A 1 -6.83 -24.68 15.54
N ARG A 2 -6.63 -25.42 14.44
CA ARG A 2 -5.31 -25.46 13.76
C ARG A 2 -5.18 -24.31 12.76
N TYR A 3 -3.95 -23.93 12.43
CA TYR A 3 -3.68 -22.83 11.48
C TYR A 3 -4.35 -23.04 10.13
N ASP A 4 -4.30 -24.26 9.58
CA ASP A 4 -4.91 -24.59 8.28
C ASP A 4 -6.44 -24.44 8.30
N GLU A 5 -7.08 -24.76 9.42
CA GLU A 5 -8.52 -24.55 9.62
C GLU A 5 -8.87 -23.06 9.67
N ALA A 6 -8.07 -22.26 10.38
CA ALA A 6 -8.25 -20.81 10.47
C ALA A 6 -8.03 -20.12 9.12
N ALA A 7 -6.97 -20.49 8.40
CA ALA A 7 -6.70 -19.97 7.06
C ALA A 7 -7.81 -20.34 6.07
N ASN A 8 -8.28 -21.58 6.08
CA ASN A 8 -9.41 -22.01 5.24
C ASN A 8 -10.70 -21.26 5.56
N PHE A 9 -10.97 -21.01 6.85
CA PHE A 9 -12.12 -20.19 7.25
C PHE A 9 -12.07 -18.79 6.61
N LEU A 10 -10.91 -18.13 6.62
CA LEU A 10 -10.75 -16.84 5.94
C LEU A 10 -10.97 -16.97 4.43
N LEU A 11 -10.32 -17.95 3.79
CA LEU A 11 -10.43 -18.13 2.34
C LEU A 11 -11.85 -18.43 1.86
N ASP A 12 -12.65 -19.14 2.66
CA ASP A 12 -14.06 -19.43 2.37
C ASP A 12 -14.92 -18.16 2.28
N LEU A 13 -14.51 -17.06 2.91
CA LEU A 13 -15.22 -15.77 2.85
C LEU A 13 -15.13 -15.11 1.47
N ARG A 14 -14.23 -15.56 0.59
CA ARG A 14 -14.12 -15.06 -0.81
C ARG A 14 -15.38 -15.32 -1.63
N ARG A 15 -16.29 -16.20 -1.17
CA ARG A 15 -17.59 -16.44 -1.80
C ARG A 15 -18.56 -15.27 -1.66
N TYR A 16 -18.34 -14.38 -0.67
CA TYR A 16 -19.22 -13.25 -0.40
C TYR A 16 -18.84 -12.07 -1.29
N ARG A 17 -19.85 -11.39 -1.84
CA ARG A 17 -19.66 -10.23 -2.69
C ARG A 17 -19.47 -8.95 -1.84
N PRO A 18 -18.57 -8.04 -2.24
CA PRO A 18 -18.45 -6.72 -1.61
C PRO A 18 -19.77 -5.97 -1.57
N LYS A 19 -20.02 -5.32 -0.44
CA LYS A 19 -21.03 -4.27 -0.29
C LYS A 19 -20.26 -2.98 0.04
N PRO A 20 -20.56 -1.84 -0.60
CA PRO A 20 -19.92 -0.57 -0.24
C PRO A 20 -20.24 -0.21 1.22
N GLY A 21 -19.24 0.26 1.96
CA GLY A 21 -19.39 0.76 3.32
C GLY A 21 -18.41 0.12 4.30
N THR A 22 -18.20 0.78 5.43
CA THR A 22 -17.27 0.35 6.48
C THR A 22 -17.98 -0.28 7.68
N ASP A 23 -19.32 -0.26 7.71
CA ASP A 23 -20.16 -0.76 8.81
C ASP A 23 -19.84 -2.21 9.21
N SER A 24 -19.54 -3.06 8.22
CA SER A 24 -19.22 -4.47 8.43
C SER A 24 -17.88 -4.63 9.17
N THR A 25 -16.86 -3.88 8.75
CA THR A 25 -15.55 -3.86 9.40
C THR A 25 -15.64 -3.25 10.80
N ALA A 26 -16.35 -2.12 10.95
CA ALA A 26 -16.58 -1.45 12.22
C ALA A 26 -17.27 -2.39 13.24
N ASP A 27 -18.27 -3.14 12.79
CA ASP A 27 -18.95 -4.12 13.64
C ASP A 27 -18.05 -5.26 14.12
N LEU A 28 -17.17 -5.75 13.25
CA LEU A 28 -16.19 -6.77 13.64
C LEU A 28 -15.21 -6.22 14.67
N LEU A 29 -14.73 -4.99 14.50
CA LEU A 29 -13.82 -4.31 15.43
C LEU A 29 -14.50 -4.03 16.78
N ALA A 30 -15.75 -3.61 16.78
CA ALA A 30 -16.54 -3.43 18.00
C ALA A 30 -16.67 -4.74 18.79
N SER A 31 -16.82 -5.88 18.11
CA SER A 31 -16.84 -7.19 18.78
C SER A 31 -15.50 -7.60 19.40
N LEU A 32 -14.41 -6.93 19.00
CA LEU A 32 -13.05 -7.12 19.51
C LEU A 32 -12.63 -6.05 20.54
N GLY A 33 -13.54 -5.15 20.92
CA GLY A 33 -13.26 -4.06 21.85
C GLY A 33 -12.52 -2.88 21.23
N ASP A 34 -12.78 -2.62 19.94
CA ASP A 34 -12.30 -1.44 19.21
C ASP A 34 -10.78 -1.22 19.22
N PRO A 35 -9.96 -2.27 18.96
CA PRO A 35 -8.50 -2.18 19.02
C PRO A 35 -7.90 -1.15 18.04
N HIS A 36 -8.64 -0.81 17.00
CA HIS A 36 -8.25 0.19 16.02
C HIS A 36 -8.19 1.63 16.55
N GLU A 37 -8.76 1.96 17.71
CA GLU A 37 -8.78 3.35 18.21
C GLU A 37 -7.44 3.83 18.80
N GLY A 38 -6.49 2.92 19.06
CA GLY A 38 -5.20 3.26 19.68
C GLY A 38 -4.14 3.81 18.70
N PRO A 39 -3.79 3.07 17.64
CA PRO A 39 -2.73 3.47 16.71
C PRO A 39 -3.06 4.71 15.88
N ARG A 40 -2.03 5.41 15.39
CA ARG A 40 -2.16 6.40 14.31
C ARG A 40 -2.17 5.68 12.96
N TYR A 41 -2.86 6.21 11.95
CA TYR A 41 -2.93 5.56 10.63
C TYR A 41 -2.40 6.43 9.50
N VAL A 42 -1.74 5.79 8.54
CA VAL A 42 -1.42 6.38 7.24
C VAL A 42 -2.09 5.56 6.15
N GLN A 43 -2.89 6.19 5.30
CA GLN A 43 -3.54 5.49 4.19
C GLN A 43 -2.85 5.78 2.85
N VAL A 44 -2.61 4.73 2.06
CA VAL A 44 -2.01 4.83 0.72
C VAL A 44 -2.99 4.30 -0.32
N ALA A 45 -3.66 5.23 -1.00
CA ALA A 45 -4.55 4.97 -2.13
C ALA A 45 -3.85 5.21 -3.48
N GLY A 46 -4.57 4.90 -4.56
CA GLY A 46 -4.08 5.05 -5.94
C GLY A 46 -4.30 3.82 -6.80
N SER A 47 -3.93 3.89 -8.08
CA SER A 47 -4.04 2.80 -9.04
C SER A 47 -2.79 1.92 -8.98
N ASN A 48 -1.63 2.49 -9.25
CA ASN A 48 -0.33 1.84 -9.15
C ASN A 48 0.55 2.53 -8.10
N GLY A 49 1.52 1.81 -7.54
CA GLY A 49 2.50 2.35 -6.60
C GLY A 49 2.16 2.17 -5.11
N LYS A 50 0.87 1.94 -4.76
CA LYS A 50 0.41 1.83 -3.35
C LYS A 50 1.30 0.97 -2.45
N GLY A 51 1.43 -0.31 -2.77
CA GLY A 51 2.24 -1.23 -1.97
C GLY A 51 3.74 -0.89 -1.93
N SER A 52 4.32 -0.37 -3.02
CA SER A 52 5.73 0.07 -3.03
C SER A 52 5.93 1.26 -2.09
N THR A 53 5.05 2.27 -2.19
CA THR A 53 5.03 3.43 -1.30
C THR A 53 4.82 3.01 0.16
N ALA A 54 3.88 2.11 0.42
CA ALA A 54 3.60 1.61 1.77
C ALA A 54 4.82 0.90 2.40
N ARG A 55 5.59 0.15 1.60
CA ARG A 55 6.83 -0.52 2.04
C ARG A 55 7.99 0.44 2.29
N LEU A 56 8.17 1.40 1.39
CA LEU A 56 9.17 2.45 1.55
C LEU A 56 8.88 3.29 2.80
N LEU A 57 7.61 3.61 3.04
CA LEU A 57 7.15 4.34 4.20
C LEU A 57 7.35 3.53 5.49
N GLU A 58 6.90 2.27 5.54
CA GLU A 58 7.07 1.42 6.73
C GLU A 58 8.55 1.29 7.11
N ALA A 59 9.41 0.99 6.14
CA ALA A 59 10.84 0.85 6.40
C ALA A 59 11.47 2.14 6.91
N THR A 60 10.99 3.29 6.44
CA THR A 60 11.46 4.62 6.85
C THR A 60 10.98 5.01 8.24
N LEU A 61 9.71 4.79 8.56
CA LEU A 61 9.17 5.06 9.90
C LEU A 61 9.82 4.16 10.95
N ARG A 62 10.07 2.89 10.62
CA ARG A 62 10.81 1.97 11.49
C ARG A 62 12.26 2.39 11.68
N GLU A 63 12.91 2.92 10.63
CA GLU A 63 14.25 3.50 10.75
C GLU A 63 14.27 4.75 11.63
N ALA A 64 13.17 5.51 11.66
CA ALA A 64 12.98 6.64 12.56
C ALA A 64 12.69 6.23 14.03
N GLY A 65 12.63 4.92 14.31
CA GLY A 65 12.50 4.37 15.66
C GLY A 65 11.07 4.21 16.15
N LEU A 66 10.08 4.25 15.25
CA LEU A 66 8.67 3.95 15.55
C LEU A 66 8.42 2.45 15.50
N GLU A 67 7.45 1.98 16.28
CA GLU A 67 6.81 0.67 16.13
C GLU A 67 5.75 0.77 15.03
N VAL A 68 5.91 0.01 13.94
CA VAL A 68 5.14 0.23 12.70
C VAL A 68 4.34 -1.00 12.30
N GLY A 69 3.03 -0.82 12.18
CA GLY A 69 2.13 -1.75 11.51
C GLY A 69 2.11 -1.52 10.00
N LEU A 70 1.97 -2.59 9.22
CA LEU A 70 1.81 -2.51 7.76
C LEU A 70 0.76 -3.50 7.28
N TYR A 71 -0.24 -2.97 6.59
CA TYR A 71 -1.26 -3.72 5.89
C TYR A 71 -1.11 -3.56 4.38
N THR A 72 -0.84 -4.66 3.66
CA THR A 72 -0.68 -4.68 2.19
C THR A 72 -1.54 -5.72 1.51
N SER A 73 -1.88 -5.49 0.24
CA SER A 73 -2.67 -6.42 -0.57
C SER A 73 -2.30 -6.41 -2.06
N PRO A 74 -2.41 -7.56 -2.77
CA PRO A 74 -2.59 -8.91 -2.25
C PRO A 74 -1.33 -9.45 -1.54
N HIS A 75 -1.39 -10.67 -0.98
CA HIS A 75 -0.18 -11.41 -0.61
C HIS A 75 0.42 -12.10 -1.85
N PHE A 76 1.70 -12.43 -1.78
CA PHE A 76 2.43 -13.16 -2.81
C PHE A 76 2.31 -14.67 -2.60
N ASP A 77 2.65 -15.19 -1.40
CA ASP A 77 2.61 -16.62 -1.08
C ASP A 77 1.71 -16.94 0.12
N ASP A 78 1.91 -16.25 1.25
CA ASP A 78 1.21 -16.51 2.52
C ASP A 78 0.28 -15.37 2.92
N VAL A 79 -0.97 -15.66 3.30
CA VAL A 79 -1.96 -14.66 3.76
C VAL A 79 -1.44 -13.77 4.90
N ARG A 80 -0.53 -14.31 5.73
CA ARG A 80 0.11 -13.59 6.83
C ARG A 80 1.01 -12.45 6.36
N GLU A 81 1.46 -12.46 5.11
CA GLU A 81 2.24 -11.36 4.52
C GLU A 81 1.48 -10.04 4.50
N ARG A 82 0.15 -10.11 4.47
CA ARG A 82 -0.73 -8.94 4.43
C ARG A 82 -0.61 -8.10 5.69
N VAL A 83 -0.31 -8.69 6.84
CA VAL A 83 -0.23 -7.99 8.14
C VAL A 83 1.17 -8.15 8.69
N ARG A 84 1.87 -7.04 8.87
CA ARG A 84 3.22 -7.01 9.43
C ARG A 84 3.33 -6.01 10.57
N VAL A 85 4.14 -6.33 11.56
CA VAL A 85 4.58 -5.41 12.62
C VAL A 85 6.10 -5.45 12.66
N ASP A 86 6.73 -4.29 12.53
CA ASP A 86 8.19 -4.10 12.45
C ASP A 86 8.86 -5.05 11.45
N GLY A 87 8.29 -5.11 10.23
CA GLY A 87 8.74 -5.97 9.15
C GLY A 87 8.43 -7.47 9.30
N ARG A 88 7.91 -7.92 10.45
CA ARG A 88 7.59 -9.33 10.73
C ARG A 88 6.15 -9.65 10.37
N MET A 89 5.95 -10.72 9.59
CA MET A 89 4.60 -11.21 9.25
C MET A 89 3.86 -11.73 10.47
N LEU A 90 2.53 -11.59 10.44
CA LEU A 90 1.63 -12.15 11.44
C LEU A 90 1.97 -13.62 11.74
N SER A 91 1.99 -13.99 13.03
CA SER A 91 2.29 -15.37 13.38
C SER A 91 1.09 -16.27 13.08
N LYS A 92 1.35 -17.57 12.93
CA LYS A 92 0.26 -18.56 12.78
C LYS A 92 -0.63 -18.63 14.02
N ALA A 93 -0.06 -18.36 15.20
CA ALA A 93 -0.80 -18.35 16.45
C ALA A 93 -1.75 -17.16 16.50
N ASP A 94 -1.27 -15.95 16.18
CA ASP A 94 -2.07 -14.73 16.22
C ASP A 94 -3.20 -14.76 15.18
N LEU A 95 -2.93 -15.27 13.97
CA LEU A 95 -3.99 -15.49 12.97
C LEU A 95 -5.06 -16.46 13.49
N THR A 96 -4.64 -17.53 14.17
CA THR A 96 -5.58 -18.52 14.73
C THR A 96 -6.40 -17.90 15.85
N GLU A 97 -5.78 -17.14 16.74
CA GLU A 97 -6.44 -16.42 17.84
C GLU A 97 -7.46 -15.42 17.30
N PHE A 98 -7.09 -14.61 16.29
CA PHE A 98 -7.99 -13.69 15.64
C PHE A 98 -9.22 -14.41 15.08
N VAL A 99 -9.02 -15.48 14.30
CA VAL A 99 -10.13 -16.23 13.71
C VAL A 99 -11.02 -16.85 14.78
N GLU A 100 -10.45 -17.37 15.88
CA GLU A 100 -11.24 -17.87 17.00
C GLU A 100 -12.11 -16.78 17.64
N ALA A 101 -11.58 -15.56 17.77
CA ALA A 101 -12.30 -14.42 18.32
C ALA A 101 -13.44 -13.93 17.42
N VAL A 102 -13.22 -13.77 16.12
CA VAL A 102 -14.24 -13.19 15.21
C VAL A 102 -15.23 -14.20 14.65
N ARG A 103 -14.89 -15.50 14.62
CA ARG A 103 -15.74 -16.53 13.98
C ARG A 103 -17.18 -16.57 14.49
N PRO A 104 -17.49 -16.44 15.79
CA PRO A 104 -18.88 -16.35 16.26
C PRO A 104 -19.63 -15.19 15.62
N ARG A 105 -19.03 -13.99 15.58
CA ARG A 105 -19.64 -12.79 15.03
C ARG A 105 -19.85 -12.88 13.52
N VAL A 106 -18.85 -13.39 12.80
CA VAL A 106 -18.93 -13.65 11.36
C VAL A 106 -20.09 -14.62 11.04
N ASN A 107 -20.24 -15.70 11.80
CA ASN A 107 -21.30 -16.68 11.59
C ASN A 107 -22.70 -16.11 11.89
N GLU A 108 -22.84 -15.31 12.94
CA GLU A 108 -24.08 -14.60 13.27
C GLU A 108 -24.49 -13.67 12.13
N ARG A 109 -23.58 -12.79 11.70
CA ARG A 109 -23.79 -11.88 10.57
C ARG A 109 -24.13 -12.63 9.27
N ALA A 110 -23.49 -13.78 9.03
CA ALA A 110 -23.80 -14.62 7.89
C ALA A 110 -25.19 -15.24 7.93
N ALA A 111 -25.67 -15.65 9.12
CA ALA A 111 -27.03 -16.16 9.31
C ALA A 111 -28.10 -15.10 8.99
N ASP A 112 -27.78 -13.82 9.24
CA ASP A 112 -28.64 -12.68 8.93
C ASP A 112 -28.53 -12.19 7.46
N GLY A 113 -27.78 -12.91 6.61
CA GLY A 113 -27.57 -12.51 5.21
C GLY A 113 -26.62 -11.32 5.02
N ASN A 114 -25.85 -10.99 6.07
CA ASN A 114 -24.92 -9.86 6.12
C ASN A 114 -23.49 -10.34 6.41
N ALA A 115 -23.10 -11.49 5.86
CA ALA A 115 -21.76 -12.04 6.03
C ALA A 115 -20.70 -11.00 5.62
N PRO A 116 -19.68 -10.77 6.45
CA PRO A 116 -18.57 -9.91 6.06
C PRO A 116 -17.75 -10.57 4.96
N THR A 117 -17.11 -9.74 4.13
CA THR A 117 -16.25 -10.24 3.06
C THR A 117 -14.87 -10.66 3.57
N TYR A 118 -14.14 -11.39 2.73
CA TYR A 118 -12.74 -11.71 2.99
C TYR A 118 -11.90 -10.46 3.30
N PHE A 119 -12.12 -9.37 2.54
CA PHE A 119 -11.33 -8.16 2.71
C PHE A 119 -11.66 -7.43 4.02
N GLU A 120 -12.94 -7.32 4.37
CA GLU A 120 -13.38 -6.73 5.65
C GLU A 120 -12.80 -7.47 6.86
N VAL A 121 -12.85 -8.80 6.85
CA VAL A 121 -12.31 -9.62 7.96
C VAL A 121 -10.78 -9.53 8.05
N VAL A 122 -10.08 -9.51 6.92
CA VAL A 122 -8.61 -9.41 6.91
C VAL A 122 -8.14 -7.99 7.27
N THR A 123 -8.88 -6.95 6.90
CA THR A 123 -8.61 -5.59 7.40
C THR A 123 -8.84 -5.50 8.91
N ALA A 124 -9.93 -6.08 9.42
CA ALA A 124 -10.15 -6.16 10.87
C ALA A 124 -9.02 -6.94 11.58
N MET A 125 -8.46 -7.98 10.96
CA MET A 125 -7.30 -8.71 11.48
C MET A 125 -6.06 -7.82 11.60
N ALA A 126 -5.81 -6.99 10.58
CA ALA A 126 -4.68 -6.06 10.59
C ALA A 126 -4.82 -5.06 11.74
N LEU A 127 -5.98 -4.40 11.82
CA LEU A 127 -6.26 -3.39 12.84
C LEU A 127 -6.28 -3.97 14.27
N TRP A 128 -6.81 -5.19 14.42
CA TRP A 128 -6.74 -5.93 15.69
C TRP A 128 -5.30 -6.21 16.12
N GLN A 129 -4.45 -6.64 15.19
CA GLN A 129 -3.05 -6.91 15.49
C GLN A 129 -2.30 -5.63 15.85
N PHE A 130 -2.53 -4.54 15.12
CA PHE A 130 -1.85 -3.26 15.37
C PHE A 130 -2.21 -2.67 16.73
N GLY A 131 -3.50 -2.73 17.12
CA GLY A 131 -3.93 -2.30 18.44
C GLY A 131 -3.39 -3.19 19.57
N ARG A 132 -3.22 -4.50 19.34
CA ARG A 132 -2.68 -5.43 20.34
C ARG A 132 -1.18 -5.30 20.57
N GLU A 133 -0.45 -4.97 19.53
CA GLU A 133 1.01 -4.74 19.59
C GLU A 133 1.33 -3.28 19.95
N ASP A 134 0.31 -2.46 20.25
CA ASP A 134 0.44 -1.05 20.65
C ASP A 134 1.30 -0.21 19.67
N VAL A 135 1.20 -0.47 18.36
CA VAL A 135 2.06 0.20 17.36
C VAL A 135 1.86 1.71 17.35
N ASP A 136 2.96 2.47 17.19
CA ASP A 136 2.93 3.94 17.14
C ASP A 136 2.16 4.46 15.91
N VAL A 137 2.26 3.74 14.80
CA VAL A 137 1.64 4.09 13.51
C VAL A 137 1.45 2.84 12.64
N ALA A 138 0.33 2.76 11.93
CA ALA A 138 0.05 1.71 10.97
C ALA A 138 -0.16 2.27 9.56
N VAL A 139 0.59 1.72 8.58
CA VAL A 139 0.46 2.05 7.17
C VAL A 139 -0.51 1.09 6.51
N LEU A 140 -1.60 1.62 5.95
CA LEU A 140 -2.67 0.86 5.31
C LEU A 140 -2.66 1.09 3.79
N GLU A 141 -2.32 0.05 3.03
CA GLU A 141 -2.61 0.02 1.60
C GLU A 141 -4.11 -0.13 1.39
N VAL A 142 -4.71 0.85 0.72
CA VAL A 142 -6.13 0.83 0.39
C VAL A 142 -6.37 -0.18 -0.72
N GLY A 143 -7.40 -1.02 -0.56
CA GLY A 143 -7.74 -2.07 -1.52
C GLY A 143 -8.26 -1.51 -2.83
N ILE A 144 -9.49 -1.00 -2.82
CA ILE A 144 -10.16 -0.42 -3.99
C ILE A 144 -10.80 0.92 -3.61
N GLY A 145 -10.53 1.94 -4.42
CA GLY A 145 -11.07 3.28 -4.20
C GLY A 145 -10.42 3.98 -3.02
N GLY A 146 -11.24 4.66 -2.21
CA GLY A 146 -10.88 5.22 -0.92
C GLY A 146 -12.08 5.25 0.01
N ARG A 147 -13.17 5.90 -0.40
CA ARG A 147 -14.33 6.19 0.46
C ARG A 147 -14.97 4.99 1.17
N TYR A 148 -15.13 3.89 0.44
CA TYR A 148 -15.86 2.70 0.91
C TYR A 148 -14.97 1.47 1.10
N ASP A 149 -13.65 1.66 1.03
CA ASP A 149 -12.71 0.59 1.30
C ASP A 149 -12.75 0.22 2.79
N ALA A 150 -12.58 -1.06 3.11
CA ALA A 150 -12.61 -1.52 4.50
C ALA A 150 -11.55 -0.84 5.38
N THR A 151 -10.46 -0.36 4.79
CA THR A 151 -9.41 0.38 5.51
C THR A 151 -9.86 1.77 5.96
N SER A 152 -10.92 2.34 5.39
CA SER A 152 -11.46 3.67 5.72
C SER A 152 -12.41 3.66 6.92
N VAL A 153 -12.30 2.62 7.75
CA VAL A 153 -12.92 2.55 9.09
C VAL A 153 -12.11 3.32 10.13
N VAL A 154 -10.91 3.79 9.78
CA VAL A 154 -10.02 4.59 10.63
C VAL A 154 -9.89 6.00 10.06
N ASP A 155 -9.52 6.94 10.93
CA ASP A 155 -9.18 8.31 10.53
C ASP A 155 -7.66 8.44 10.39
N PRO A 156 -7.12 8.68 9.18
CA PRO A 156 -5.68 8.78 8.97
C PRO A 156 -5.11 10.12 9.45
N VAL A 157 -3.90 10.10 10.02
CA VAL A 157 -3.13 11.31 10.35
C VAL A 157 -2.36 11.86 9.16
N ALA A 158 -2.16 11.03 8.13
CA ALA A 158 -1.56 11.38 6.85
C ALA A 158 -2.07 10.41 5.79
N SER A 159 -2.13 10.81 4.54
CA SER A 159 -2.47 9.88 3.47
C SER A 159 -1.97 10.35 2.11
N ALA A 160 -1.99 9.41 1.16
CA ALA A 160 -1.60 9.69 -0.20
C ALA A 160 -2.51 9.07 -1.24
N VAL A 161 -2.58 9.72 -2.40
CA VAL A 161 -3.04 9.12 -3.65
C VAL A 161 -1.83 9.05 -4.59
N THR A 162 -1.33 7.84 -4.84
CA THR A 162 -0.12 7.62 -5.64
C THR A 162 -0.31 8.04 -7.10
N SER A 163 -0.99 7.22 -7.88
CA SER A 163 -1.35 7.48 -9.28
C SER A 163 -2.85 7.24 -9.48
N VAL A 164 -3.42 7.77 -10.57
CA VAL A 164 -4.80 7.46 -10.97
C VAL A 164 -4.84 7.13 -12.45
N THR A 165 -5.35 5.94 -12.75
CA THR A 165 -5.64 5.46 -14.10
C THR A 165 -7.08 4.93 -14.16
N LEU A 166 -7.61 4.71 -15.36
CA LEU A 166 -8.89 4.02 -15.50
C LEU A 166 -8.75 2.58 -15.00
N GLU A 167 -9.43 2.26 -13.91
CA GLU A 167 -9.48 0.93 -13.31
C GLU A 167 -10.80 0.78 -12.55
N HIS A 168 -11.24 -0.47 -12.34
CA HIS A 168 -12.42 -0.77 -11.53
C HIS A 168 -13.66 0.07 -11.91
N THR A 169 -13.87 0.34 -13.19
CA THR A 169 -14.91 1.30 -13.65
C THR A 169 -16.33 0.89 -13.26
N GLY A 170 -16.58 -0.42 -13.12
CA GLY A 170 -17.84 -0.94 -12.59
C GLY A 170 -18.13 -0.62 -11.11
N VAL A 171 -17.17 -0.03 -10.39
CA VAL A 171 -17.29 0.34 -8.96
C VAL A 171 -16.97 1.81 -8.72
N LEU A 172 -15.90 2.33 -9.32
CA LEU A 172 -15.35 3.67 -9.01
C LEU A 172 -15.81 4.78 -9.96
N GLY A 173 -16.40 4.44 -11.10
CA GLY A 173 -16.80 5.40 -12.14
C GLY A 173 -16.09 5.16 -13.47
N ASP A 174 -16.60 5.80 -14.53
CA ASP A 174 -16.13 5.60 -15.90
C ASP A 174 -15.08 6.65 -16.31
N THR A 175 -14.77 7.62 -15.46
CA THR A 175 -13.79 8.68 -15.75
C THR A 175 -12.67 8.76 -14.71
N ILE A 176 -11.54 9.36 -15.12
CA ILE A 176 -10.39 9.61 -14.24
C ILE A 176 -10.78 10.49 -13.06
N GLU A 177 -11.64 11.49 -13.26
CA GLU A 177 -12.09 12.40 -12.21
C GLU A 177 -12.98 11.72 -11.16
N GLU A 178 -13.85 10.79 -11.57
CA GLU A 178 -14.69 10.01 -10.63
C GLU A 178 -13.80 9.13 -9.75
N ILE A 179 -12.87 8.41 -10.37
CA ILE A 179 -11.92 7.53 -9.68
C ILE A 179 -11.00 8.33 -8.75
N ALA A 180 -10.47 9.46 -9.21
CA ALA A 180 -9.62 10.34 -8.42
C ALA A 180 -10.34 10.90 -7.20
N ARG A 181 -11.60 11.34 -7.36
CA ARG A 181 -12.42 11.85 -6.25
C ARG A 181 -12.71 10.77 -5.22
N ASP A 182 -13.03 9.55 -5.63
CA ASP A 182 -13.26 8.45 -4.68
C ASP A 182 -11.98 8.12 -3.88
N LYS A 183 -10.83 8.01 -4.55
CA LYS A 183 -9.54 7.75 -3.91
C LYS A 183 -9.13 8.85 -2.94
N ALA A 184 -9.39 10.11 -3.28
CA ALA A 184 -9.06 11.26 -2.44
C ALA A 184 -9.93 11.39 -1.16
N HIS A 185 -10.94 10.54 -0.96
CA HIS A 185 -11.67 10.50 0.33
C HIS A 185 -10.81 10.03 1.50
N VAL A 186 -9.62 9.47 1.25
CA VAL A 186 -8.65 9.12 2.31
C VAL A 186 -7.94 10.32 2.90
N ALA A 187 -8.18 11.54 2.41
CA ALA A 187 -7.53 12.75 2.88
C ALA A 187 -7.68 12.90 4.40
N PRO A 188 -6.59 13.24 5.13
CA PRO A 188 -6.68 13.48 6.56
C PRO A 188 -7.46 14.79 6.81
N ASP A 189 -8.11 14.89 7.96
CA ASP A 189 -8.80 16.13 8.35
C ASP A 189 -7.81 17.30 8.56
N ASP A 190 -6.64 16.98 9.12
CA ASP A 190 -5.63 17.95 9.55
C ASP A 190 -4.30 17.72 8.82
N GLY A 191 -4.22 18.18 7.57
CA GLY A 191 -2.96 18.20 6.81
C GLY A 191 -3.17 18.00 5.32
N PRO A 192 -2.13 18.28 4.51
CA PRO A 192 -2.25 18.13 3.08
C PRO A 192 -2.11 16.66 2.66
N LEU A 193 -2.95 16.22 1.72
CA LEU A 193 -2.82 14.93 1.05
C LEU A 193 -1.57 14.91 0.15
N VAL A 194 -0.76 13.85 0.21
CA VAL A 194 0.39 13.70 -0.70
C VAL A 194 -0.04 13.03 -2.00
N THR A 195 0.38 13.55 -3.15
CA THR A 195 -0.04 12.98 -4.45
C THR A 195 0.98 13.13 -5.56
N ALA A 196 1.11 12.11 -6.42
CA ALA A 196 1.82 12.20 -7.70
C ALA A 196 0.87 12.24 -8.90
N THR A 197 -0.43 12.45 -8.68
CA THR A 197 -1.40 12.59 -9.76
C THR A 197 -1.15 13.84 -10.60
N VAL A 198 -1.49 13.77 -11.88
CA VAL A 198 -1.37 14.89 -12.84
C VAL A 198 -2.70 15.17 -13.54
N GLY A 199 -2.80 16.31 -14.22
CA GLY A 199 -3.94 16.65 -15.10
C GLY A 199 -5.30 16.66 -14.40
N GLU A 200 -6.29 16.02 -15.03
CA GLU A 200 -7.67 15.93 -14.53
C GLU A 200 -7.74 15.19 -13.18
N ALA A 201 -6.90 14.18 -12.96
CA ALA A 201 -6.81 13.49 -11.68
C ALA A 201 -6.35 14.43 -10.56
N LEU A 202 -5.30 15.21 -10.78
CA LEU A 202 -4.81 16.18 -9.79
C LEU A 202 -5.87 17.23 -9.44
N THR A 203 -6.64 17.66 -10.44
CA THR A 203 -7.72 18.63 -10.23
C THR A 203 -8.80 18.02 -9.34
N ALA A 204 -9.26 16.80 -9.64
CA ALA A 204 -10.26 16.10 -8.84
C ALA A 204 -9.77 15.77 -7.42
N VAL A 205 -8.48 15.44 -7.26
CA VAL A 205 -7.86 15.23 -5.94
C VAL A 205 -7.88 16.52 -5.12
N ARG A 206 -7.47 17.66 -5.70
CA ARG A 206 -7.52 18.97 -5.04
C ARG A 206 -8.94 19.39 -4.65
N ASP A 207 -9.91 19.17 -5.54
CA ASP A 207 -11.31 19.48 -5.27
C ASP A 207 -11.87 18.68 -4.08
N GLN A 208 -11.40 17.45 -3.87
CA GLN A 208 -11.85 16.57 -2.80
C GLN A 208 -11.08 16.76 -1.49
N ALA A 209 -9.75 16.86 -1.56
CA ALA A 209 -8.87 16.89 -0.38
C ALA A 209 -8.59 18.31 0.13
N GLY A 210 -8.80 19.34 -0.70
CA GLY A 210 -8.38 20.70 -0.39
C GLY A 210 -6.88 20.87 -0.58
N ASP A 211 -6.13 20.85 0.53
CA ASP A 211 -4.68 21.05 0.52
C ASP A 211 -3.95 19.77 0.07
N VAL A 212 -2.97 19.93 -0.80
CA VAL A 212 -2.18 18.82 -1.34
C VAL A 212 -0.69 19.17 -1.40
N VAL A 213 0.17 18.16 -1.23
CA VAL A 213 1.60 18.22 -1.57
C VAL A 213 1.83 17.36 -2.81
N THR A 214 2.32 17.98 -3.87
CA THR A 214 2.56 17.33 -5.16
C THR A 214 3.98 16.79 -5.27
N ILE A 215 4.08 15.54 -5.72
CA ILE A 215 5.33 14.83 -6.00
C ILE A 215 5.45 14.67 -7.52
N GLY A 216 6.59 15.03 -8.10
CA GLY A 216 6.79 14.86 -9.53
C GLY A 216 8.17 15.31 -10.00
N ASP A 217 8.48 15.08 -11.27
CA ASP A 217 9.76 15.44 -11.89
C ASP A 217 9.76 16.86 -12.51
N THR A 218 8.65 17.59 -12.36
CA THR A 218 8.46 18.93 -12.91
C THR A 218 8.87 20.01 -11.92
N ALA A 219 9.25 21.18 -12.44
CA ALA A 219 9.62 22.33 -11.60
C ALA A 219 8.46 22.87 -10.74
N ASP A 220 7.22 22.56 -11.12
CA ASP A 220 6.00 23.00 -10.45
C ASP A 220 5.56 22.06 -9.31
N SER A 221 6.26 20.93 -9.11
CA SER A 221 6.00 19.98 -8.02
C SER A 221 6.57 20.50 -6.69
N ASP A 222 5.81 20.36 -5.61
CA ASP A 222 6.23 20.77 -4.25
C ASP A 222 7.43 19.95 -3.76
N VAL A 223 7.49 18.67 -4.15
CA VAL A 223 8.66 17.81 -3.99
C VAL A 223 9.07 17.28 -5.35
N GLN A 224 10.28 17.67 -5.75
CA GLN A 224 10.90 17.23 -6.99
C GLN A 224 11.55 15.87 -6.81
N VAL A 225 11.32 14.97 -7.76
CA VAL A 225 11.91 13.63 -7.76
C VAL A 225 12.67 13.38 -9.06
N ALA A 226 13.75 12.63 -8.98
CA ALA A 226 14.50 12.17 -10.14
C ALA A 226 15.00 10.75 -9.95
N TYR A 227 14.83 9.92 -10.99
CA TYR A 227 15.44 8.60 -11.07
C TYR A 227 16.82 8.69 -11.72
N GLN A 228 17.85 8.27 -10.99
CA GLN A 228 19.26 8.35 -11.44
C GLN A 228 19.76 7.03 -12.07
N GLY A 229 18.86 6.06 -12.26
CA GLY A 229 19.18 4.75 -12.86
C GLY A 229 19.58 3.68 -11.85
N ARG A 230 19.61 2.42 -12.34
CA ARG A 230 20.17 1.30 -11.58
C ARG A 230 21.66 1.50 -11.25
N THR A 231 22.03 1.09 -10.05
CA THR A 231 23.45 1.01 -9.62
C THR A 231 23.99 -0.42 -9.67
N ASN A 232 23.10 -1.40 -9.55
CA ASN A 232 23.36 -2.82 -9.70
C ASN A 232 22.07 -3.53 -10.12
N HIS A 233 22.02 -4.87 -10.07
CA HIS A 233 20.84 -5.63 -10.48
C HIS A 233 19.60 -5.44 -9.58
N THR A 234 19.78 -4.92 -8.36
CA THR A 234 18.72 -4.88 -7.33
C THR A 234 18.45 -3.50 -6.75
N GLU A 235 19.35 -2.53 -6.98
CA GLU A 235 19.23 -1.19 -6.39
C GLU A 235 19.36 -0.10 -7.45
N ALA A 236 18.56 0.97 -7.28
CA ALA A 236 18.64 2.21 -8.04
C ALA A 236 18.89 3.40 -7.11
N VAL A 237 19.29 4.54 -7.69
CA VAL A 237 19.39 5.81 -6.96
C VAL A 237 18.24 6.73 -7.35
N VAL A 238 17.65 7.38 -6.36
CA VAL A 238 16.66 8.44 -6.51
C VAL A 238 17.14 9.69 -5.79
N SER A 239 16.82 10.84 -6.36
CA SER A 239 17.03 12.15 -5.75
C SER A 239 15.67 12.75 -5.42
N LEU A 240 15.49 13.20 -4.17
CA LEU A 240 14.26 13.83 -3.69
C LEU A 240 14.62 15.22 -3.14
N ALA A 241 13.85 16.25 -3.50
CA ALA A 241 14.06 17.61 -3.02
C ALA A 241 12.71 18.29 -2.72
N GLY A 242 12.48 18.64 -1.46
CA GLY A 242 11.40 19.54 -1.04
C GLY A 242 11.94 20.91 -0.64
N ASP A 243 11.08 21.75 -0.05
CA ASP A 243 11.42 23.14 0.29
C ASP A 243 12.67 23.32 1.16
N ASP A 244 12.80 22.51 2.21
CA ASP A 244 13.84 22.64 3.23
C ASP A 244 14.72 21.39 3.40
N TRP A 245 14.58 20.41 2.52
CA TRP A 245 15.28 19.13 2.59
C TRP A 245 15.58 18.58 1.20
N ALA A 246 16.70 17.88 1.08
CA ALA A 246 17.03 17.12 -0.11
C ALA A 246 17.84 15.88 0.25
N VAL A 247 17.57 14.77 -0.43
CA VAL A 247 18.21 13.49 -0.15
C VAL A 247 18.43 12.71 -1.44
N ASP A 248 19.64 12.19 -1.60
CA ASP A 248 19.91 11.11 -2.53
C ASP A 248 19.83 9.79 -1.77
N ALA A 249 19.00 8.87 -2.24
CA ALA A 249 18.78 7.59 -1.60
C ALA A 249 19.00 6.45 -2.59
N GLN A 250 19.63 5.37 -2.11
CA GLN A 250 19.58 4.09 -2.80
C GLN A 250 18.31 3.36 -2.37
N ILE A 251 17.55 2.86 -3.34
CA ILE A 251 16.34 2.09 -3.10
C ILE A 251 16.48 0.68 -3.68
N PRO A 252 15.98 -0.37 -3.00
CA PRO A 252 16.02 -1.74 -3.48
C PRO A 252 14.85 -2.05 -4.40
N LEU A 253 14.47 -1.08 -5.24
CA LEU A 253 13.37 -1.14 -6.19
C LEU A 253 13.82 -0.47 -7.49
N LEU A 254 13.68 -1.18 -8.61
CA LEU A 254 14.05 -0.66 -9.92
C LEU A 254 12.84 -0.05 -10.65
N GLY A 255 13.13 0.82 -11.62
CA GLY A 255 12.16 1.50 -12.46
C GLY A 255 11.94 2.96 -12.08
N ALA A 256 11.82 3.84 -13.08
CA ALA A 256 11.74 5.28 -12.90
C ALA A 256 10.56 5.74 -12.01
N PHE A 257 9.41 5.07 -12.13
CA PHE A 257 8.21 5.33 -11.31
C PHE A 257 8.45 5.13 -9.80
N GLN A 258 9.53 4.45 -9.40
CA GLN A 258 9.88 4.32 -7.98
C GLN A 258 10.38 5.63 -7.37
N ALA A 259 10.84 6.60 -8.18
CA ALA A 259 11.20 7.93 -7.69
C ALA A 259 9.98 8.66 -7.09
N GLU A 260 8.82 8.57 -7.75
CA GLU A 260 7.55 9.10 -7.22
C GLU A 260 7.11 8.34 -5.97
N ASN A 261 7.16 7.00 -5.97
CA ASN A 261 6.81 6.20 -4.79
C ASN A 261 7.70 6.55 -3.58
N ALA A 262 9.01 6.75 -3.80
CA ALA A 262 9.96 7.18 -2.78
C ALA A 262 9.70 8.61 -2.31
N GLY A 263 9.38 9.54 -3.22
CA GLY A 263 9.01 10.92 -2.88
C GLY A 263 7.74 11.01 -2.03
N ILE A 264 6.72 10.20 -2.36
CA ILE A 264 5.50 10.09 -1.55
C ILE A 264 5.82 9.53 -0.17
N ALA A 265 6.57 8.40 -0.11
CA ALA A 265 6.92 7.77 1.15
C ALA A 265 7.75 8.69 2.06
N ALA A 266 8.73 9.42 1.51
CA ALA A 266 9.56 10.35 2.27
C ALA A 266 8.75 11.53 2.81
N THR A 267 7.84 12.09 1.99
CA THR A 267 6.95 13.18 2.41
C THR A 267 6.00 12.74 3.51
N LEU A 268 5.35 11.58 3.36
CA LEU A 268 4.49 11.00 4.41
C LEU A 268 5.28 10.74 5.70
N ALA A 269 6.50 10.21 5.60
CA ALA A 269 7.34 9.96 6.78
C ALA A 269 7.62 11.25 7.56
N ARG A 270 7.89 12.36 6.87
CA ARG A 270 8.11 13.69 7.47
C ARG A 270 6.83 14.32 8.04
N GLN A 271 5.65 14.01 7.49
CA GLN A 271 4.36 14.44 8.08
C GLN A 271 4.06 13.71 9.40
N VAL A 272 4.48 12.45 9.51
CA VAL A 272 4.18 11.58 10.67
C VAL A 272 5.19 11.72 11.81
N ALA A 273 6.46 11.98 11.47
CA ALA A 273 7.55 12.02 12.43
C ALA A 273 8.68 12.98 12.03
N ALA A 274 9.52 13.34 13.01
CA ALA A 274 10.73 14.12 12.77
C ALA A 274 11.80 13.22 12.14
N VAL A 275 11.86 13.17 10.81
CA VAL A 275 12.79 12.33 10.04
C VAL A 275 13.81 13.22 9.31
N ASP A 276 15.09 13.06 9.66
CA ASP A 276 16.20 13.71 8.95
C ASP A 276 16.56 12.99 7.64
N GLU A 277 17.32 13.65 6.78
CA GLU A 277 17.71 13.16 5.45
C GLU A 277 18.50 11.85 5.53
N ALA A 278 19.33 11.70 6.57
CA ALA A 278 20.10 10.49 6.78
C ALA A 278 19.19 9.29 7.13
N THR A 279 18.14 9.51 7.92
CA THR A 279 17.14 8.51 8.30
C THR A 279 16.24 8.18 7.12
N LEU A 280 15.84 9.17 6.30
CA LEU A 280 15.16 8.94 5.02
C LEU A 280 15.99 8.03 4.11
N ALA A 281 17.25 8.38 3.86
CA ALA A 281 18.12 7.59 2.97
C ALA A 281 18.30 6.15 3.45
N ARG A 282 18.52 5.94 4.77
CA ARG A 282 18.66 4.59 5.34
C ARG A 282 17.35 3.82 5.32
N GLY A 283 16.24 4.48 5.60
CA GLY A 283 14.91 3.91 5.64
C GLY A 283 14.45 3.39 4.28
N LEU A 284 14.51 4.26 3.27
CA LEU A 284 14.18 3.93 1.88
C LEU A 284 15.03 2.76 1.37
N ARG A 285 16.33 2.73 1.70
CA ARG A 285 17.24 1.63 1.33
C ARG A 285 16.87 0.28 1.95
N LYS A 286 16.27 0.29 3.16
CA LYS A 286 15.95 -0.93 3.92
C LYS A 286 14.61 -1.56 3.53
N ALA A 287 13.86 -0.96 2.62
CA ALA A 287 12.61 -1.52 2.15
C ALA A 287 12.82 -2.91 1.52
N TYR A 288 11.80 -3.76 1.58
CA TYR A 288 11.81 -5.05 0.90
C TYR A 288 10.41 -5.36 0.39
N TRP A 289 10.30 -5.61 -0.91
CA TRP A 289 9.02 -5.82 -1.57
C TRP A 289 9.10 -6.98 -2.57
N PRO A 290 8.74 -8.20 -2.14
CA PRO A 290 8.76 -9.39 -3.00
C PRO A 290 7.90 -9.21 -4.27
N GLY A 291 8.35 -9.82 -5.37
CA GLY A 291 7.60 -9.86 -6.63
C GLY A 291 7.49 -8.50 -7.36
N ARG A 292 8.40 -7.57 -7.10
CA ARG A 292 8.48 -6.24 -7.74
C ARG A 292 9.88 -6.02 -8.25
N PHE A 293 10.08 -6.40 -9.51
CA PHE A 293 11.38 -6.59 -10.13
C PHE A 293 12.36 -7.34 -9.20
N GLU A 294 11.90 -8.43 -8.59
CA GLU A 294 12.69 -9.19 -7.62
C GLU A 294 13.68 -10.11 -8.34
N VAL A 295 14.98 -9.84 -8.18
CA VAL A 295 16.04 -10.65 -8.77
C VAL A 295 16.24 -11.94 -7.97
N MET A 296 15.98 -13.08 -8.62
CA MET A 296 16.13 -14.43 -8.07
C MET A 296 17.48 -15.08 -8.42
N GLY A 297 18.17 -14.56 -9.44
CA GLY A 297 19.48 -15.02 -9.89
C GLY A 297 20.08 -14.04 -10.89
N THR A 298 21.41 -14.04 -11.04
CA THR A 298 22.13 -13.11 -11.94
C THR A 298 22.90 -13.81 -13.07
N ASP A 299 22.95 -15.15 -13.06
CA ASP A 299 23.60 -15.94 -14.11
C ASP A 299 22.84 -17.28 -14.32
N PRO A 300 21.81 -17.32 -15.19
CA PRO A 300 21.25 -16.19 -15.92
C PRO A 300 20.48 -15.21 -15.00
N LEU A 301 20.24 -13.98 -15.47
CA LEU A 301 19.34 -13.05 -14.78
C LEU A 301 17.92 -13.63 -14.75
N VAL A 302 17.38 -13.83 -13.55
CA VAL A 302 16.01 -14.30 -13.32
C VAL A 302 15.29 -13.28 -12.46
N VAL A 303 14.19 -12.74 -12.96
CA VAL A 303 13.42 -11.69 -12.29
C VAL A 303 11.96 -12.14 -12.13
N LEU A 304 11.38 -11.86 -10.97
CA LEU A 304 9.94 -11.96 -10.72
C LEU A 304 9.33 -10.57 -10.66
N ASP A 305 8.31 -10.32 -11.47
CA ASP A 305 7.56 -9.08 -11.45
C ASP A 305 6.05 -9.34 -11.52
N GLY A 306 5.29 -8.54 -10.77
CA GLY A 306 3.84 -8.63 -10.68
C GLY A 306 3.07 -7.73 -11.64
N ALA A 307 3.71 -7.18 -12.68
CA ALA A 307 3.06 -6.44 -13.75
C ALA A 307 2.00 -7.31 -14.44
N HIS A 308 0.78 -6.81 -14.46
CA HIS A 308 -0.38 -7.57 -14.94
C HIS A 308 -1.46 -6.69 -15.58
N ASN A 309 -1.19 -5.40 -15.77
CA ASN A 309 -2.03 -4.46 -16.50
C ASN A 309 -1.15 -3.69 -17.50
N THR A 310 -1.74 -3.02 -18.48
CA THR A 310 -1.00 -2.35 -19.56
C THR A 310 0.08 -1.41 -19.04
N GLY A 311 -0.26 -0.48 -18.14
CA GLY A 311 0.69 0.51 -17.62
C GLY A 311 1.82 -0.11 -16.80
N ALA A 312 1.53 -1.16 -16.01
CA ALA A 312 2.56 -1.87 -15.26
C ALA A 312 3.50 -2.66 -16.19
N CYS A 313 2.98 -3.22 -17.29
CA CYS A 313 3.79 -3.94 -18.28
C CYS A 313 4.67 -2.97 -19.10
N GLU A 314 4.17 -1.79 -19.43
CA GLU A 314 4.95 -0.71 -20.07
C GLU A 314 6.09 -0.27 -19.14
N ALA A 315 5.78 0.00 -17.87
CA ALA A 315 6.79 0.36 -16.86
C ALA A 315 7.84 -0.75 -16.64
N LEU A 316 7.44 -2.02 -16.73
CA LEU A 316 8.36 -3.15 -16.69
C LEU A 316 9.27 -3.18 -17.93
N ALA A 317 8.73 -2.91 -19.12
CA ALA A 317 9.54 -2.82 -20.34
C ALA A 317 10.58 -1.70 -20.24
N ASP A 318 10.19 -0.52 -19.76
CA ASP A 318 11.12 0.61 -19.53
C ASP A 318 12.21 0.24 -18.52
N THR A 319 11.88 -0.54 -17.49
CA THR A 319 12.87 -1.02 -16.51
C THR A 319 13.82 -2.05 -17.12
N LEU A 320 13.32 -2.93 -18.00
CA LEU A 320 14.13 -3.92 -18.72
C LEU A 320 15.09 -3.26 -19.71
N ASP A 321 14.73 -2.12 -20.30
CA ASP A 321 15.61 -1.34 -21.20
C ASP A 321 16.89 -0.84 -20.48
N GLU A 322 16.92 -0.85 -19.15
CA GLU A 322 18.13 -0.58 -18.40
C GLU A 322 19.14 -1.73 -18.49
N PHE A 323 18.76 -2.95 -18.89
CA PHE A 323 19.60 -4.15 -18.87
C PHE A 323 20.11 -4.53 -20.26
N ASP A 324 21.37 -4.96 -20.33
CA ASP A 324 21.95 -5.53 -21.54
C ASP A 324 21.65 -7.04 -21.60
N TYR A 325 20.94 -7.48 -22.62
CA TYR A 325 20.71 -8.91 -22.90
C TYR A 325 20.54 -9.17 -24.41
N ASP A 326 21.04 -10.32 -24.88
CA ASP A 326 20.84 -10.77 -26.27
C ASP A 326 19.49 -11.49 -26.44
N ASP A 327 19.08 -12.27 -25.43
CA ASP A 327 17.86 -13.07 -25.42
C ASP A 327 17.04 -12.79 -24.15
N LEU A 328 15.74 -12.52 -24.31
CA LEU A 328 14.79 -12.38 -23.20
C LEU A 328 13.75 -13.51 -23.27
N HIS A 329 13.69 -14.32 -22.21
CA HIS A 329 12.67 -15.36 -22.06
C HIS A 329 11.57 -14.89 -21.11
N LEU A 330 10.36 -14.68 -21.62
CA LEU A 330 9.21 -14.24 -20.84
C LEU A 330 8.30 -15.44 -20.48
N VAL A 331 8.05 -15.62 -19.19
CA VAL A 331 6.97 -16.46 -18.67
C VAL A 331 5.88 -15.53 -18.15
N PHE A 332 4.75 -15.47 -18.84
CA PHE A 332 3.65 -14.55 -18.51
C PHE A 332 2.37 -15.32 -18.14
N GLY A 333 1.71 -14.85 -17.09
CA GLY A 333 0.41 -15.34 -16.66
C GLY A 333 -0.41 -14.20 -16.05
N ALA A 334 -1.63 -14.02 -16.52
CA ALA A 334 -2.56 -13.03 -16.01
C ALA A 334 -3.96 -13.65 -15.82
N MET A 335 -4.73 -13.06 -14.92
CA MET A 335 -6.13 -13.43 -14.72
C MET A 335 -6.97 -12.93 -15.91
N HIS A 336 -8.08 -13.61 -16.21
CA HIS A 336 -8.94 -13.28 -17.36
C HIS A 336 -9.55 -11.86 -17.31
N ASP A 337 -9.65 -11.27 -16.12
CA ASP A 337 -10.25 -9.96 -15.88
C ASP A 337 -9.24 -8.80 -15.96
N LYS A 338 -8.02 -9.06 -16.47
CA LYS A 338 -6.95 -8.07 -16.67
C LYS A 338 -6.85 -7.60 -18.11
#